data_AF-A0A5B0FBF3-F1
#
_entry.id   AF-A0A5B0FBF3-F1
#
_cell.length_a   1.000
_cell.length_b   1.000
_cell.length_c   1.000
_cell.angle_alpha   90.00
_cell.angle_beta   90.00
_cell.angle_gamma   90.00
#
_symmetry.space_group_name_H-M   'P 1'
#
loop_
_entity.id
_entity.type
_entity.pdbx_description
1 polymer ?
#
loop_
_entity_poly.entity_id
_entity_poly.type
_entity_poly.pdbx_seq_one_letter_code
_entity_poly.pdbx_strand_id
1 'polypeptide(L)' 'MVLYNPAVFAERLRQLRRAKGYSQQQLAQRAKCSRKTIVALEAGENVALYTVFRVTAALGVAIELVDSRIDLKSLAELV' A
#
# COMPACT_ATOMS: atom_id res chain seq x y z
N MET A 1 2.78 3.35 -10.78
CA MET A 1 3.91 4.06 -10.11
C MET A 1 4.71 3.04 -9.32
N VAL A 2 6.02 3.06 -9.45
CA VAL A 2 6.90 2.09 -8.76
C VAL A 2 7.26 2.59 -7.36
N LEU A 3 7.26 1.69 -6.38
CA LEU A 3 7.50 1.97 -4.96
C LEU A 3 8.85 1.38 -4.55
N TYR A 4 9.88 2.21 -4.42
CA TYR A 4 11.27 1.75 -4.24
C TYR A 4 11.73 1.68 -2.78
N ASN A 5 10.94 2.16 -1.82
CA ASN A 5 11.27 2.07 -0.41
C ASN A 5 10.01 2.15 0.50
N PRO A 6 10.13 1.76 1.79
CA PRO A 6 9.00 1.77 2.73
C PRO A 6 8.38 3.15 2.97
N ALA A 7 9.15 4.24 2.93
CA ALA A 7 8.64 5.59 3.18
C ALA A 7 7.69 6.06 2.06
N VAL A 8 8.05 5.82 0.80
CA VAL A 8 7.19 6.13 -0.36
C VAL A 8 5.95 5.23 -0.35
N PHE A 9 6.10 3.95 -0.02
CA PHE A 9 4.97 3.03 0.14
C PHE A 9 3.99 3.51 1.24
N ALA A 10 4.51 3.88 2.41
CA ALA A 10 3.75 4.37 3.55
C ALA A 10 2.95 5.65 3.23
N GLU A 11 3.59 6.62 2.59
CA GLU A 11 2.92 7.87 2.20
C GLU A 11 1.81 7.62 1.17
N ARG A 12 1.99 6.67 0.24
CA ARG A 12 0.92 6.30 -0.69
C ARG A 12 -0.26 5.62 -0.01
N LEU A 13 -0.03 4.74 0.96
CA LEU A 13 -1.12 4.18 1.76
C LEU A 13 -1.88 5.28 2.51
N ARG A 14 -1.16 6.24 3.10
CA ARG A 14 -1.77 7.38 3.80
C ARG A 14 -2.65 8.23 2.86
N GLN A 15 -2.16 8.52 1.65
CA GLN A 15 -2.91 9.26 0.64
C GLN A 15 -4.19 8.52 0.22
N LEU A 16 -4.09 7.22 -0.08
CA LEU A 16 -5.24 6.39 -0.42
C LEU A 16 -6.26 6.34 0.72
N ARG A 17 -5.80 6.20 1.97
CA ARG A 17 -6.68 6.25 3.13
C ARG A 17 -7.44 7.57 3.22
N ARG A 18 -6.73 8.70 3.07
CA ARG A 18 -7.34 10.05 3.11
C ARG A 18 -8.32 10.27 1.96
N ALA A 19 -8.00 9.82 0.75
CA ALA A 19 -8.88 9.90 -0.41
C ALA A 19 -10.19 9.13 -0.20
N LYS A 20 -10.17 8.05 0.57
CA LYS A 20 -11.37 7.32 0.99
C LYS A 20 -12.12 7.94 2.19
N GLY A 21 -11.63 9.04 2.76
CA GLY A 21 -12.21 9.67 3.94
C GLY A 21 -12.07 8.84 5.22
N TYR A 22 -11.16 7.86 5.25
CA TYR A 22 -10.99 7.00 6.42
C TYR A 22 -10.04 7.62 7.45
N SER A 23 -10.41 7.58 8.72
CA SER A 23 -9.47 7.76 9.82
C SER A 23 -8.54 6.54 9.95
N GLN A 24 -7.41 6.68 10.66
CA GLN A 24 -6.52 5.55 10.92
C GLN A 24 -7.24 4.42 11.70
N GLN A 25 -8.14 4.78 12.62
CA GLN A 25 -8.96 3.81 13.37
C GLN A 25 -9.91 3.04 12.42
N GLN A 26 -10.56 3.76 11.50
CA GLN A 26 -11.47 3.16 10.52
C GLN A 26 -10.76 2.23 9.53
N LEU A 27 -9.53 2.57 9.12
CA LEU A 27 -8.72 1.68 8.30
C LEU A 27 -8.28 0.45 9.11
N ALA A 28 -7.87 0.63 10.37
CA ALA A 28 -7.46 -0.46 11.25
C ALA A 28 -8.58 -1.50 11.43
N GLN A 29 -9.81 -1.05 11.67
CA GLN A 29 -10.99 -1.92 11.75
C GLN A 29 -11.23 -2.71 10.46
N ARG A 30 -11.21 -2.04 9.30
CA ARG A 30 -11.38 -2.71 7.99
C ARG A 30 -10.28 -3.71 7.71
N ALA A 31 -9.05 -3.35 8.04
CA ALA A 31 -7.88 -4.20 7.91
C ALA A 31 -7.80 -5.24 9.05
N LYS A 32 -8.71 -5.23 10.04
CA LYS A 32 -8.76 -6.08 11.25
C LYS A 32 -7.52 -5.99 12.17
N CYS A 33 -6.75 -4.90 12.13
CA CYS A 33 -5.51 -4.73 12.90
C CYS A 33 -5.64 -3.61 13.94
N SER A 34 -4.59 -3.36 14.73
CA SER A 34 -4.60 -2.26 15.70
C SER A 34 -4.38 -0.91 15.03
N ARG A 35 -4.92 0.17 15.61
CA ARG A 35 -4.63 1.54 15.16
C ARG A 35 -3.14 1.85 15.20
N LYS A 36 -2.43 1.39 16.24
CA LYS A 36 -0.97 1.56 16.37
C LYS A 36 -0.26 0.96 15.15
N THR A 37 -0.72 -0.17 14.64
CA THR A 37 -0.17 -0.81 13.44
C THR A 37 -0.37 0.05 12.20
N ILE A 38 -1.51 0.72 12.04
CA ILE A 38 -1.73 1.68 10.94
C ILE A 38 -0.81 2.90 11.09
N VAL A 39 -0.62 3.42 12.30
CA VAL A 39 0.30 4.54 12.54
C VAL A 39 1.73 4.17 12.16
N ALA A 40 2.22 3.02 12.63
CA ALA A 40 3.55 2.50 12.31
C ALA A 40 3.72 2.28 10.79
N LEU A 41 2.72 1.68 10.14
CA LEU A 41 2.72 1.46 8.70
C LEU A 41 2.79 2.77 7.91
N GLU A 42 2.02 3.79 8.30
CA GLU A 42 2.06 5.10 7.66
C GLU A 42 3.31 5.91 8.00
N ALA A 43 4.08 5.51 9.01
CA ALA A 43 5.40 6.04 9.32
C ALA A 43 6.54 5.30 8.59
N GLY A 44 6.23 4.21 7.87
CA GLY A 44 7.23 3.38 7.18
C GLY A 44 8.01 2.44 8.12
N GLU A 45 7.51 2.21 9.33
CA GLU A 45 8.11 1.27 10.28
C GLU A 45 7.87 -0.19 9.86
N ASN A 46 8.62 -1.10 10.48
CA ASN A 46 8.48 -2.53 10.22
C ASN A 46 7.12 -3.05 10.73
N VAL A 47 6.28 -3.46 9.79
CA VAL A 47 4.98 -4.08 10.04
C VAL A 47 4.94 -5.39 9.30
N ALA A 48 4.36 -6.42 9.92
CA ALA A 48 4.30 -7.75 9.34
C ALA A 48 3.63 -7.74 7.95
N LEU A 49 4.23 -8.47 7.00
CA LEU A 49 3.82 -8.49 5.60
C LEU A 49 2.33 -8.81 5.41
N TYR A 50 1.78 -9.78 6.16
CA TYR A 50 0.36 -10.10 6.10
C TYR A 50 -0.55 -8.91 6.46
N THR A 51 -0.09 -8.00 7.32
CA THR A 51 -0.85 -6.79 7.67
C THR A 51 -0.80 -5.78 6.54
N VAL A 52 0.31 -5.68 5.83
CA VAL A 52 0.41 -4.85 4.62
C VAL A 52 -0.64 -5.28 3.60
N PHE A 53 -0.76 -6.58 3.31
CA PHE A 53 -1.77 -7.13 2.40
C PHE A 53 -3.21 -6.86 2.87
N ARG A 54 -3.48 -6.95 4.18
CA ARG A 54 -4.81 -6.65 4.72
C ARG A 54 -5.17 -5.17 4.60
N VAL A 55 -4.18 -4.29 4.77
CA VAL A 55 -4.37 -2.84 4.63
C VAL A 55 -4.59 -2.47 3.17
N THR A 56 -3.80 -3.01 2.24
CA THR A 56 -4.02 -2.77 0.80
C THR A 56 -5.39 -3.28 0.35
N ALA A 57 -5.78 -4.49 0.77
CA ALA A 57 -7.12 -5.03 0.50
C ALA A 57 -8.24 -4.14 1.10
N ALA A 58 -8.09 -3.66 2.33
CA ALA A 58 -9.05 -2.74 2.95
C ALA A 58 -9.14 -1.37 2.22
N LEU A 59 -8.06 -0.96 1.57
CA LEU A 59 -8.01 0.19 0.68
C LEU A 59 -8.46 -0.14 -0.75
N GLY A 60 -8.86 -1.37 -1.04
CA GLY A 60 -9.31 -1.78 -2.38
C GLY A 60 -8.22 -1.65 -3.45
N VAL A 61 -6.95 -1.84 -3.06
CA VAL A 61 -5.80 -1.85 -3.96
C VAL A 61 -5.04 -3.16 -3.82
N ALA A 62 -4.31 -3.54 -4.88
CA ALA A 62 -3.45 -4.72 -4.90
C ALA A 62 -1.97 -4.29 -4.97
N ILE A 63 -1.08 -5.21 -4.58
CA ILE A 63 0.35 -5.11 -4.85
C ILE A 63 0.64 -6.01 -6.04
N GLU A 64 1.25 -5.45 -7.07
CA GLU A 64 1.72 -6.17 -8.25
C GLU A 64 3.26 -6.25 -8.22
N LEU A 65 3.82 -7.41 -8.55
CA LEU A 65 5.25 -7.58 -8.73
C LEU A 65 5.57 -7.42 -10.21
N VAL A 66 6.37 -6.40 -10.53
CA VAL A 66 6.79 -6.05 -11.89
C VAL A 66 8.32 -6.05 -11.98
N ASP A 67 8.89 -6.33 -13.16
CA ASP A 67 10.32 -6.14 -13.37
C ASP A 67 10.66 -4.64 -13.24
N SER A 68 11.75 -4.33 -12.53
CA SER A 68 12.19 -2.94 -12.32
C SER A 68 12.87 -2.35 -13.55
N ARG A 69 13.28 -3.19 -14.50
CA ARG A 69 13.71 -2.79 -15.84
C ARG A 69 12.44 -2.47 -16.63
N ILE A 70 12.29 -1.21 -17.03
CA ILE A 70 11.29 -0.82 -18.03
C ILE A 70 11.69 -1.55 -19.32
N ASP A 71 11.10 -2.70 -19.52
CA ASP A 71 11.25 -3.50 -20.71
C ASP A 71 10.40 -2.82 -21.81
N LEU A 72 11.06 -2.44 -22.91
CA LEU A 72 10.41 -1.88 -24.11
C LEU A 72 9.47 -2.90 -24.79
N LYS A 73 9.55 -4.19 -24.46
CA LYS A 73 8.73 -5.26 -25.05
C LYS A 73 7.30 -5.27 -24.48
N SER A 74 7.09 -4.75 -23.27
CA SER A 74 5.79 -4.69 -22.59
C SER A 74 4.83 -3.69 -23.26
N LEU A 75 5.36 -2.75 -24.06
CA LEU A 75 4.57 -1.88 -24.92
C LEU A 75 4.04 -2.59 -26.18
N ALA A 76 4.69 -3.68 -26.61
CA ALA A 76 4.27 -4.44 -27.79
C ALA A 76 3.08 -5.38 -27.52
N GLU A 77 2.77 -5.66 -26.24
CA GLU A 77 1.62 -6.47 -25.85
C GLU A 77 0.33 -5.64 -25.68
N LEU A 78 0.39 -4.33 -25.92
CA LEU A 78 -0.73 -3.38 -25.85
C LEU A 78 -1.20 -2.85 -27.22
N VAL A 79 -0.73 -3.45 -28.32
CA VAL A 79 -1.19 -3.23 -29.71
C VAL A 79 -1.64 -4.56 -30.29
#